data_AF-A0A6L2PHS8-F1
#
_entry.id   AF-A0A6L2PHS8-F1
#
_cell.length_a   1.000
_cell.length_b   1.000
_cell.length_c   1.000
_cell.angle_alpha   90.00
_cell.angle_beta   90.00
_cell.angle_gamma   90.00
#
_symmetry.space_group_name_H-M   'P 1'
#
loop_
_entity.id
_entity.type
_entity.pdbx_description
1 polymer ?
#
loop_
_entity_poly.entity_id
_entity_poly.type
_entity_poly.pdbx_seq_one_letter_code
_entity_poly.pdbx_strand_id
1 'polypeptide(L)'
;MDEGSPSFASKDEEIQYWKDLAVQFQTGIFTHCQGNYRSARCLCCYFLKLGSVSKEDSFEQTKRQNSLQICELQATLSEYRSHEENLLKYIREIEQKNDDLERSHRAMMTSVAEFEAKLNSAIERNALLESEQDEARAMVQRLKDEARDLRQEMKIRRSEVPDNDKCLERVRSPVDSNKLKVEMETQTVVPGSPLKMQQSRGGQNIPLTPPARISAMNIVGDLLRKVGTLESKLASCRNASRENLQSGDTPSRDAYRYCFLCLVEVSC
;
A
#
# COMPACT_ATOMS: atom_id res chain seq x y z
N MET A 1 14.52 86.58 60.18
CA MET A 1 13.85 87.88 60.29
C MET A 1 13.95 88.28 61.74
N ASP A 2 14.61 89.40 61.99
CA ASP A 2 14.82 89.96 63.32
C ASP A 2 13.57 90.75 63.67
N GLU A 3 12.58 90.08 64.28
CA GLU A 3 11.41 90.77 64.79
C GLU A 3 11.77 91.39 66.14
N GLY A 4 11.67 92.72 66.20
CA GLY A 4 11.96 93.50 67.40
C GLY A 4 11.23 92.94 68.62
N SER A 5 11.92 92.94 69.76
CA SER A 5 11.39 92.42 71.00
C SER A 5 10.06 93.10 71.35
N PRO A 6 8.97 92.35 71.56
CA PRO A 6 7.66 92.94 71.79
C PRO A 6 7.64 93.72 73.11
N SER A 7 7.00 94.90 73.09
CA SER A 7 6.85 95.80 74.24
C SER A 7 5.40 95.78 74.72
N PHE A 8 5.17 95.63 76.02
CA PHE A 8 3.86 95.38 76.61
C PHE A 8 3.46 96.48 77.61
N ALA A 9 2.17 96.86 77.65
CA ALA A 9 1.68 97.88 78.57
C ALA A 9 1.34 97.32 79.97
N SER A 10 1.15 96.01 80.08
CA SER A 10 0.81 95.29 81.31
C SER A 10 1.40 93.87 81.31
N LYS A 11 1.72 93.33 82.49
CA LYS A 11 2.12 91.92 82.64
C LYS A 11 1.05 90.94 82.13
N ASP A 12 -0.23 91.29 82.27
CA ASP A 12 -1.31 90.45 81.77
C ASP A 12 -1.33 90.39 80.24
N GLU A 13 -0.94 91.49 79.58
CA GLU A 13 -0.85 91.60 78.13
C GLU A 13 0.35 90.82 77.58
N GLU A 14 1.48 90.86 78.28
CA GLU A 14 2.65 90.02 78.00
C GLU A 14 2.31 88.52 78.15
N ILE A 15 1.65 88.13 79.24
CA ILE A 15 1.21 86.76 79.47
C ILE A 15 0.24 86.30 78.38
N GLN A 16 -0.69 87.16 77.97
CA GLN A 16 -1.67 86.84 76.94
C GLN A 16 -1.00 86.67 75.56
N TYR A 17 -0.06 87.55 75.20
CA TYR A 17 0.72 87.44 73.96
C TYR A 17 1.46 86.10 73.86
N TRP A 18 2.20 85.71 74.90
CA TRP A 18 2.94 84.44 74.90
C TRP A 18 2.01 83.22 74.91
N LYS A 19 0.84 83.29 75.55
CA LYS A 19 -0.19 82.24 75.49
C LYS A 19 -0.76 82.09 74.08
N ASP A 20 -1.13 83.19 73.44
CA ASP A 20 -1.70 83.17 72.09
C ASP A 20 -0.67 82.70 71.05
N LEU A 21 0.59 83.12 71.21
CA LEU A 21 1.69 82.65 70.37
C LEU A 21 1.95 81.14 70.56
N ALA A 22 1.89 80.63 71.80
CA ALA A 22 2.00 79.20 72.07
C ALA A 22 0.84 78.40 71.45
N VAL A 23 -0.39 78.91 71.52
CA VAL A 23 -1.57 78.30 70.89
C VAL A 23 -1.45 78.32 69.36
N GLN A 24 -0.94 79.40 68.77
CA GLN A 24 -0.67 79.45 67.33
C GLN A 24 0.37 78.42 66.91
N PHE A 25 1.50 78.33 67.62
CA PHE A 25 2.52 77.30 67.33
C PHE A 25 1.95 75.88 67.48
N GLN A 26 1.17 75.62 68.53
CA GLN A 26 0.53 74.33 68.76
C GLN A 26 -0.47 73.98 67.64
N THR A 27 -1.26 74.95 67.18
CA THR A 27 -2.22 74.79 66.08
C THR A 27 -1.49 74.56 64.75
N GLY A 28 -0.40 75.28 64.49
CA GLY A 28 0.46 75.09 63.32
C GLY A 28 1.09 73.69 63.28
N ILE A 29 1.63 73.21 64.41
CA ILE A 29 2.19 71.86 64.52
C ILE A 29 1.09 70.80 64.32
N PHE A 30 -0.08 70.98 64.92
CA PHE A 30 -1.21 70.06 64.80
C PHE A 30 -1.71 69.94 63.37
N THR A 31 -1.94 71.07 62.70
CA THR A 31 -2.40 71.10 61.30
C THR A 31 -1.36 70.51 60.35
N HIS A 32 -0.07 70.77 60.57
CA HIS A 32 1.01 70.15 59.81
C HIS A 32 1.06 68.62 60.00
N CYS A 33 0.99 68.13 61.25
CA CYS A 33 0.91 66.69 61.54
C CYS A 33 -0.33 66.05 60.91
N GLN A 34 -1.49 66.70 60.98
CA GLN A 34 -2.74 66.20 60.40
C GLN A 34 -2.67 66.13 58.87
N GLY A 35 -2.06 67.14 58.23
CA GLY A 35 -1.79 67.15 56.79
C GLY A 35 -0.86 66.02 56.36
N ASN A 36 0.25 65.82 57.08
CA ASN A 36 1.19 64.72 56.83
C ASN A 36 0.53 63.34 56.99
N TYR A 37 -0.28 63.15 58.04
CA TYR A 37 -1.01 61.91 58.25
C TYR A 37 -2.01 61.61 57.12
N ARG A 38 -2.75 62.63 56.65
CA ARG A 38 -3.66 62.50 55.50
C ARG A 38 -2.91 62.14 54.22
N SER A 39 -1.79 62.81 53.96
CA SER A 39 -0.94 62.55 52.79
C SER A 39 -0.38 61.12 52.82
N ALA A 40 0.20 60.70 53.93
CA ALA A 40 0.73 59.35 54.12
C ALA A 40 -0.37 58.28 53.94
N ARG A 41 -1.58 58.53 54.47
CA ARG A 41 -2.74 57.65 54.28
C ARG A 41 -3.18 57.57 52.82
N CYS A 42 -3.18 58.70 52.10
CA CYS A 42 -3.52 58.74 50.68
C CYS A 42 -2.50 57.95 49.83
N LEU A 43 -1.20 58.18 50.07
CA LEU A 43 -0.11 57.45 49.41
C LEU A 43 -0.16 55.96 49.71
N CYS A 44 -0.40 55.56 50.97
CA CYS A 44 -0.56 54.16 51.36
C CYS A 44 -1.75 53.51 50.62
N CYS A 45 -2.89 54.19 50.56
CA CYS A 45 -4.07 53.72 49.83
C CYS A 45 -3.78 53.53 48.34
N TYR A 46 -3.12 54.51 47.71
CA TYR A 46 -2.74 54.45 46.30
C TYR A 46 -1.78 53.29 46.00
N PHE A 47 -0.75 53.12 46.83
CA PHE A 47 0.26 52.06 46.66
C PHE A 47 -0.35 50.66 46.81
N LEU A 48 -1.22 50.46 47.81
CA LEU A 48 -1.96 49.21 47.97
C LEU A 48 -2.86 48.91 46.77
N LYS A 49 -3.52 49.93 46.22
CA LYS A 49 -4.40 49.79 45.05
C LYS A 49 -3.64 49.40 43.79
N LEU A 50 -2.50 50.04 43.54
CA LEU A 50 -1.60 49.63 42.47
C LEU A 50 -1.09 48.20 42.66
N GLY A 51 -0.70 47.84 43.89
CA GLY A 51 -0.24 46.50 44.22
C GLY A 51 -1.32 45.43 44.03
N SER A 52 -2.58 45.72 44.35
CA SER A 52 -3.69 44.79 44.10
C SER A 52 -3.95 44.63 42.61
N VAL A 53 -4.00 45.74 41.85
CA VAL A 53 -4.25 45.69 40.40
C VAL A 53 -3.15 44.91 39.68
N SER A 54 -1.88 45.15 40.04
CA SER A 54 -0.74 44.41 39.46
C SER A 54 -0.80 42.90 39.73
N LYS A 55 -1.21 42.49 40.93
CA LYS A 55 -1.39 41.06 41.25
C LYS A 55 -2.55 40.44 40.49
N GLU A 56 -3.64 41.18 40.33
CA GLU A 56 -4.82 40.73 39.60
C GLU A 56 -4.52 40.58 38.10
N ASP A 57 -3.80 41.54 37.51
CA ASP A 57 -3.34 41.47 36.11
C ASP A 57 -2.42 40.26 35.86
N SER A 58 -1.45 40.02 36.75
CA SER A 58 -0.54 38.87 36.64
C SER A 58 -1.25 37.52 36.83
N PHE A 59 -2.21 37.44 37.75
CA PHE A 59 -3.05 36.25 37.90
C PHE A 59 -3.90 35.99 36.65
N GLU A 60 -4.57 37.02 36.13
CA GLU A 60 -5.41 36.86 34.94
C GLU A 60 -4.56 36.53 33.70
N GLN A 61 -3.34 37.07 33.59
CA GLN A 61 -2.39 36.68 32.54
C GLN A 61 -1.97 35.21 32.64
N THR A 62 -1.68 34.73 33.85
CA THR A 62 -1.34 33.31 34.08
C THR A 62 -2.53 32.40 33.74
N LYS A 63 -3.74 32.79 34.16
CA LYS A 63 -4.97 32.05 33.84
C LYS A 63 -5.24 31.99 32.33
N ARG A 64 -5.02 33.10 31.61
CA ARG A 64 -5.11 33.13 30.14
C ARG A 64 -4.09 32.19 29.52
N GLN A 65 -2.83 32.22 29.97
CA GLN A 65 -1.79 31.33 29.48
C GLN A 65 -2.14 29.85 29.71
N ASN A 66 -2.58 29.49 30.91
CA ASN A 66 -3.01 28.13 31.23
C ASN A 66 -4.21 27.70 30.36
N SER A 67 -5.16 28.61 30.13
CA SER A 67 -6.32 28.32 29.28
C SER A 67 -5.90 28.06 27.83
N LEU A 68 -4.93 28.82 27.30
CA LEU A 68 -4.38 28.59 25.96
C LEU A 68 -3.66 27.25 25.86
N GLN A 69 -2.84 26.90 26.85
CA GLN A 69 -2.16 25.61 26.90
C GLN A 69 -3.16 24.45 26.97
N ILE A 70 -4.23 24.58 27.76
CA ILE A 70 -5.29 23.57 27.82
C ILE A 70 -5.97 23.42 26.46
N CYS A 71 -6.29 24.52 25.77
CA CYS A 71 -6.88 24.46 24.43
C CYS A 71 -5.96 23.78 23.42
N GLU A 72 -4.66 24.06 23.45
CA GLU A 72 -3.66 23.44 22.58
C GLU A 72 -3.52 21.93 22.86
N LEU A 73 -3.45 21.53 24.13
CA LEU A 73 -3.42 20.14 24.54
C LEU A 73 -4.71 19.40 24.14
N GLN A 74 -5.87 20.06 24.24
CA GLN A 74 -7.14 19.49 23.80
C GLN A 74 -7.19 19.31 22.28
N ALA A 75 -6.67 20.28 21.51
CA ALA A 75 -6.59 20.20 20.06
C ALA A 75 -5.69 19.03 19.62
N THR A 76 -4.47 18.96 20.16
CA THR A 76 -3.53 17.86 19.85
C THR A 76 -4.09 16.49 20.27
N LEU A 77 -4.77 16.38 21.42
CA LEU A 77 -5.47 15.14 21.80
C LEU A 77 -6.54 14.77 20.77
N SER A 78 -7.33 15.72 20.27
CA SER A 78 -8.35 15.45 19.25
C SER A 78 -7.73 15.00 17.92
N GLU A 79 -6.57 15.54 17.54
CA GLU A 79 -5.82 15.12 16.36
C GLU A 79 -5.29 13.69 16.52
N TYR A 80 -4.70 13.35 17.67
CA TYR A 80 -4.25 11.99 17.95
C TYR A 80 -5.41 10.98 17.93
N ARG A 81 -6.58 11.35 18.46
CA ARG A 81 -7.79 10.50 18.38
C ARG A 81 -8.25 10.28 16.95
N SER A 82 -8.24 11.32 16.11
CA SER A 82 -8.55 11.21 14.68
C SER A 82 -7.54 10.31 13.95
N HIS A 83 -6.25 10.46 14.27
CA HIS A 83 -5.20 9.63 13.69
C HIS A 83 -5.35 8.16 14.10
N GLU A 84 -5.63 7.88 15.38
CA GLU A 84 -5.94 6.55 15.91
C GLU A 84 -7.12 5.92 15.15
N GLU A 85 -8.21 6.67 14.96
CA GLU A 85 -9.37 6.18 14.20
C GLU A 85 -9.02 5.85 12.74
N ASN A 86 -8.21 6.68 12.09
CA ASN A 86 -7.78 6.45 10.71
C ASN A 86 -6.86 5.23 10.59
N LEU A 87 -5.94 5.03 11.54
CA LEU A 87 -5.11 3.82 11.58
C LEU A 87 -5.96 2.57 11.80
N LEU A 88 -6.96 2.61 12.68
CA LEU A 88 -7.88 1.49 12.88
C LEU A 88 -8.70 1.16 11.62
N LYS A 89 -9.15 2.18 10.87
CA LYS A 89 -9.79 1.98 9.56
C LYS A 89 -8.83 1.32 8.57
N TYR A 90 -7.61 1.83 8.49
CA TYR A 90 -6.58 1.31 7.59
C TYR A 90 -6.19 -0.15 7.90
N ILE A 91 -6.11 -0.52 9.18
CA ILE A 91 -5.87 -1.91 9.61
C ILE A 91 -6.98 -2.81 9.06
N ARG A 92 -8.26 -2.46 9.27
CA ARG A 92 -9.40 -3.24 8.76
C ARG A 92 -9.38 -3.38 7.24
N GLU A 93 -9.01 -2.32 6.52
CA GLU A 93 -8.87 -2.37 5.06
C GLU A 93 -7.78 -3.35 4.60
N ILE A 94 -6.64 -3.39 5.29
CA ILE A 94 -5.56 -4.33 4.96
C ILE A 94 -6.00 -5.76 5.30
N GLU A 95 -6.62 -5.97 6.45
CA GLU A 95 -7.17 -7.27 6.86
C GLU A 95 -8.15 -7.80 5.81
N GLN A 96 -9.09 -6.97 5.35
CA GLN A 96 -10.03 -7.33 4.29
C GLN A 96 -9.32 -7.69 2.97
N LYS A 97 -8.33 -6.88 2.55
CA LYS A 97 -7.55 -7.17 1.32
C LYS A 97 -6.76 -8.47 1.46
N ASN A 98 -6.27 -8.80 2.65
CA ASN A 98 -5.57 -10.03 2.92
C ASN A 98 -6.52 -11.24 2.82
N ASP A 99 -7.70 -11.15 3.45
CA ASP A 99 -8.74 -12.20 3.35
C ASP A 99 -9.16 -12.47 1.90
N ASP A 100 -9.32 -11.41 1.10
CA ASP A 100 -9.63 -11.52 -0.33
C ASP A 100 -8.49 -12.17 -1.11
N LEU A 101 -7.25 -11.82 -0.80
CA LEU A 101 -6.06 -12.41 -1.41
C LEU A 101 -5.96 -13.91 -1.07
N GLU A 102 -6.17 -14.28 0.19
CA GLU A 102 -6.18 -15.68 0.61
C GLU A 102 -7.31 -16.47 -0.05
N ARG A 103 -8.49 -15.88 -0.18
CA ARG A 103 -9.62 -16.50 -0.90
C ARG A 103 -9.26 -16.74 -2.37
N SER A 104 -8.68 -15.75 -3.04
CA SER A 104 -8.19 -15.86 -4.42
C SER A 104 -7.12 -16.95 -4.55
N HIS A 105 -6.17 -16.98 -3.62
CA HIS A 105 -5.13 -18.00 -3.56
C HIS A 105 -5.72 -19.41 -3.41
N ARG A 106 -6.69 -19.60 -2.49
CA ARG A 106 -7.38 -20.88 -2.31
C ARG A 106 -8.08 -21.32 -3.61
N ALA A 107 -8.81 -20.42 -4.27
CA ALA A 107 -9.47 -20.72 -5.55
C ALA A 107 -8.47 -21.08 -6.66
N MET A 108 -7.35 -20.35 -6.74
CA MET A 108 -6.27 -20.65 -7.69
C MET A 108 -5.65 -22.03 -7.42
N MET A 109 -5.36 -22.37 -6.17
CA MET A 109 -4.81 -23.67 -5.81
C MET A 109 -5.76 -24.83 -6.15
N THR A 110 -7.07 -24.65 -5.94
CA THR A 110 -8.07 -25.64 -6.40
C THR A 110 -8.05 -25.79 -7.92
N SER A 111 -7.99 -24.68 -8.67
CA SER A 111 -7.92 -24.71 -10.14
C SER A 111 -6.65 -25.42 -10.63
N VAL A 112 -5.50 -25.17 -10.00
CA VAL A 112 -4.25 -25.89 -10.29
C VAL A 112 -4.41 -27.39 -10.04
N ALA A 113 -4.95 -27.79 -8.90
CA ALA A 113 -5.19 -29.20 -8.59
C ALA A 113 -6.15 -29.88 -9.60
N GLU A 114 -7.18 -29.17 -10.07
CA GLU A 114 -8.06 -29.66 -11.13
C GLU A 114 -7.34 -29.84 -12.47
N PHE A 115 -6.43 -28.92 -12.84
CA PHE A 115 -5.61 -29.08 -14.04
C PHE A 115 -4.65 -30.25 -13.94
N GLU A 116 -3.99 -30.43 -12.78
CA GLU A 116 -3.11 -31.57 -12.51
C GLU A 116 -3.87 -32.90 -12.65
N ALA A 117 -5.07 -33.00 -12.06
CA ALA A 117 -5.90 -34.21 -12.19
C ALA A 117 -6.28 -34.51 -13.65
N LYS A 118 -6.64 -33.48 -14.43
CA LYS A 118 -6.95 -33.63 -15.87
C LYS A 118 -5.74 -34.06 -16.67
N LEU A 119 -4.56 -33.51 -16.38
CA LEU A 119 -3.30 -33.90 -17.03
C LEU A 119 -2.95 -35.35 -16.70
N ASN A 120 -3.06 -35.76 -15.44
CA ASN A 120 -2.79 -37.13 -15.03
C ASN A 120 -3.73 -38.12 -15.73
N SER A 121 -5.03 -37.85 -15.77
CA SER A 121 -5.99 -38.68 -16.52
C SER A 121 -5.68 -38.75 -18.02
N ALA A 122 -5.17 -37.67 -18.62
CA ALA A 122 -4.75 -37.69 -20.01
C ALA A 122 -3.48 -38.52 -20.23
N ILE A 123 -2.52 -38.45 -19.30
CA ILE A 123 -1.31 -39.27 -19.32
C ILE A 123 -1.67 -40.75 -19.22
N GLU A 124 -2.54 -41.13 -18.28
CA GLU A 124 -3.01 -42.52 -18.12
C GLU A 124 -3.68 -43.05 -19.39
N ARG A 125 -4.58 -42.27 -20.00
CA ARG A 125 -5.22 -42.64 -21.27
C ARG A 125 -4.21 -42.80 -22.40
N ASN A 126 -3.21 -41.93 -22.50
CA ASN A 126 -2.17 -42.05 -23.52
C ASN A 126 -1.32 -43.31 -23.31
N ALA A 127 -0.96 -43.65 -22.07
CA ALA A 127 -0.21 -44.86 -21.76
C ALA A 127 -0.98 -46.14 -22.17
N LEU A 128 -2.30 -46.17 -21.94
CA LEU A 128 -3.15 -47.28 -22.40
C LEU A 128 -3.17 -47.38 -23.94
N LEU A 129 -3.36 -46.25 -24.63
CA LEU A 129 -3.37 -46.21 -26.10
C LEU A 129 -2.01 -46.61 -26.70
N GLU A 130 -0.90 -46.24 -26.07
CA GLU A 130 0.45 -46.67 -26.47
C GLU A 130 0.60 -48.19 -26.35
N SER A 131 0.11 -48.80 -25.27
CA SER A 131 0.10 -50.25 -25.09
C SER A 131 -0.74 -50.96 -26.16
N GLU A 132 -1.95 -50.48 -26.43
CA GLU A 132 -2.82 -51.03 -27.49
C GLU A 132 -2.15 -50.91 -28.87
N GLN A 133 -1.47 -49.79 -29.13
CA GLN A 133 -0.74 -49.59 -30.36
C GLN A 133 0.45 -50.56 -30.49
N ASP A 134 1.18 -50.82 -29.41
CA ASP A 134 2.29 -51.77 -29.40
C ASP A 134 1.83 -53.22 -29.60
N GLU A 135 0.72 -53.62 -28.99
CA GLU A 135 0.08 -54.92 -29.23
C GLU A 135 -0.31 -55.10 -30.70
N ALA A 136 -0.95 -54.09 -31.29
CA ALA A 136 -1.33 -54.09 -32.70
C ALA A 136 -0.10 -54.16 -33.62
N ARG A 137 0.99 -53.42 -33.31
CA ARG A 137 2.26 -53.48 -34.05
C ARG A 137 2.88 -54.87 -33.99
N ALA A 138 2.91 -55.50 -32.82
CA ALA A 138 3.42 -56.85 -32.65
C ALA A 138 2.61 -57.88 -33.46
N MET A 139 1.28 -57.76 -33.47
CA MET A 139 0.40 -58.61 -34.27
C MET A 139 0.65 -58.44 -35.77
N VAL A 140 0.75 -57.20 -36.26
CA VAL A 140 1.09 -56.91 -37.66
C VAL A 140 2.44 -57.49 -38.03
N GLN A 141 3.43 -57.42 -37.14
CA GLN A 141 4.76 -57.99 -37.40
C GLN A 141 4.70 -59.52 -37.54
N ARG A 142 4.00 -60.23 -36.63
CA ARG A 142 3.80 -61.68 -36.73
C ARG A 142 3.12 -62.08 -38.05
N LEU A 143 2.01 -61.43 -38.40
CA LEU A 143 1.29 -61.71 -39.65
C LEU A 143 2.14 -61.43 -40.90
N LYS A 144 3.00 -60.39 -40.86
CA LYS A 144 3.96 -60.13 -41.94
C LYS A 144 4.98 -61.24 -42.11
N ASP A 145 5.44 -61.81 -41.00
CA ASP A 145 6.41 -62.91 -41.00
C ASP A 145 5.74 -64.22 -41.47
N GLU A 146 4.55 -64.56 -40.98
CA GLU A 146 3.75 -65.69 -41.50
C GLU A 146 3.46 -65.54 -43.00
N ALA A 147 3.04 -64.36 -43.46
CA ALA A 147 2.82 -64.09 -44.88
C ALA A 147 4.12 -64.14 -45.72
N ARG A 148 5.29 -63.95 -45.10
CA ARG A 148 6.58 -64.12 -45.75
C ARG A 148 6.93 -65.61 -45.86
N ASP A 149 6.74 -66.38 -44.80
CA ASP A 149 7.01 -67.81 -44.76
C ASP A 149 6.12 -68.56 -45.74
N LEU A 150 4.82 -68.28 -45.75
CA LEU A 150 3.87 -68.84 -46.71
C LEU A 150 4.24 -68.50 -48.16
N ARG A 151 4.74 -67.30 -48.45
CA ARG A 151 5.24 -66.94 -49.79
C ARG A 151 6.47 -67.76 -50.17
N GLN A 152 7.36 -68.04 -49.22
CA GLN A 152 8.52 -68.90 -49.45
C GLN A 152 8.10 -70.35 -49.70
N GLU A 153 7.17 -70.90 -48.90
CA GLU A 153 6.62 -72.23 -49.11
C GLU A 153 5.94 -72.38 -50.47
N MET A 154 5.14 -71.40 -50.88
CA MET A 154 4.52 -71.39 -52.21
C MET A 154 5.55 -71.34 -53.34
N LYS A 155 6.68 -70.64 -53.14
CA LYS A 155 7.78 -70.60 -54.11
C LYS A 155 8.50 -71.95 -54.21
N ILE A 156 8.75 -72.62 -53.09
CA ILE A 156 9.35 -73.96 -53.05
C ILE A 156 8.43 -74.97 -53.73
N ARG A 157 7.14 -75.01 -53.37
CA ARG A 157 6.15 -75.89 -54.00
C ARG A 157 6.03 -75.67 -55.51
N ARG A 158 6.14 -74.43 -55.99
CA ARG A 158 6.18 -74.11 -57.44
C ARG A 158 7.48 -74.56 -58.12
N SER A 159 8.58 -74.66 -57.39
CA SER A 159 9.88 -75.12 -57.89
C SER A 159 10.01 -76.65 -57.90
N GLU A 160 9.23 -77.35 -57.07
CA GLU A 160 9.19 -78.82 -57.00
C GLU A 160 8.24 -79.46 -58.02
N VAL A 161 7.41 -78.66 -58.70
CA VAL A 161 6.61 -79.10 -59.85
C VAL A 161 7.46 -78.93 -61.12
N PRO A 162 7.75 -80.01 -61.88
CA PRO A 162 8.44 -79.87 -63.16
C PRO A 162 7.61 -78.99 -64.09
N ASP A 163 8.29 -78.05 -64.75
CA ASP A 163 7.76 -77.14 -65.76
C ASP A 163 7.09 -77.93 -66.88
N ASN A 164 5.77 -78.05 -66.79
CA ASN A 164 4.93 -78.56 -67.85
C ASN A 164 3.62 -77.76 -67.82
N ASP A 165 3.70 -76.49 -68.23
CA ASP A 165 2.78 -75.92 -69.21
C ASP A 165 3.07 -74.43 -69.44
N LYS A 166 3.59 -74.16 -70.64
CA LYS A 166 3.56 -72.84 -71.25
C LYS A 166 2.12 -72.47 -71.61
N CYS A 167 1.85 -71.17 -71.48
CA CYS A 167 0.98 -70.35 -72.33
C CYS A 167 -0.51 -70.26 -71.97
N LEU A 168 -1.04 -69.03 -72.14
CA LEU A 168 -2.45 -68.57 -72.08
C LEU A 168 -2.94 -68.33 -70.64
N GLU A 169 -3.27 -67.12 -70.19
CA GLU A 169 -4.33 -66.23 -70.69
C GLU A 169 -4.13 -64.83 -70.04
N ARG A 170 -4.02 -63.76 -70.84
CA ARG A 170 -5.14 -62.88 -71.24
C ARG A 170 -5.38 -61.73 -70.24
N VAL A 171 -4.87 -60.56 -70.66
CA VAL A 171 -5.58 -59.27 -70.73
C VAL A 171 -6.61 -59.01 -69.63
N ARG A 172 -6.30 -58.03 -68.76
CA ARG A 172 -7.24 -56.98 -68.29
C ARG A 172 -6.51 -55.95 -67.41
N SER A 173 -6.14 -54.82 -68.00
CA SER A 173 -6.56 -53.53 -67.43
C SER A 173 -7.94 -53.20 -68.08
N PRO A 174 -8.82 -52.33 -67.55
CA PRO A 174 -8.50 -51.06 -66.90
C PRO A 174 -9.46 -50.65 -65.76
N VAL A 175 -9.24 -49.43 -65.25
CA VAL A 175 -10.25 -48.41 -64.88
C VAL A 175 -10.13 -47.88 -63.45
N ASP A 176 -9.45 -46.73 -63.42
CA ASP A 176 -9.59 -45.58 -62.54
C ASP A 176 -11.07 -45.28 -62.20
N SER A 177 -11.40 -45.09 -60.92
CA SER A 177 -12.75 -44.72 -60.51
C SER A 177 -12.72 -43.67 -59.41
N ASN A 178 -12.90 -42.43 -59.89
CA ASN A 178 -13.77 -41.40 -59.34
C ASN A 178 -13.43 -40.82 -57.95
N LYS A 179 -12.62 -39.77 -58.04
CA LYS A 179 -12.70 -38.53 -57.26
C LYS A 179 -14.16 -38.05 -57.13
N LEU A 180 -14.73 -38.12 -55.92
CA LEU A 180 -15.91 -37.35 -55.52
C LEU A 180 -15.50 -36.35 -54.43
N LYS A 181 -15.41 -35.08 -54.82
CA LYS A 181 -15.52 -33.95 -53.90
C LYS A 181 -17.01 -33.77 -53.61
N VAL A 182 -17.40 -33.86 -52.35
CA VAL A 182 -18.68 -33.32 -51.87
C VAL A 182 -18.32 -32.24 -50.85
N GLU A 183 -18.51 -31.00 -51.27
CA GLU A 183 -18.62 -29.84 -50.39
C GLU A 183 -19.99 -29.91 -49.73
N MET A 184 -20.04 -29.80 -48.41
CA MET A 184 -21.27 -29.45 -47.71
C MET A 184 -20.91 -28.46 -46.59
N GLU A 185 -21.25 -27.20 -46.85
CA GLU A 185 -21.22 -26.13 -45.89
C GLU A 185 -22.37 -26.33 -44.90
N THR A 186 -22.09 -26.28 -43.60
CA THR A 186 -23.07 -25.82 -42.62
C THR A 186 -22.34 -25.04 -41.55
N GLN A 187 -22.73 -23.77 -41.44
CA GLN A 187 -22.26 -22.80 -40.47
C GLN A 187 -22.74 -23.17 -39.07
N THR A 188 -21.83 -23.19 -38.10
CA THR A 188 -22.14 -22.87 -36.71
C THR A 188 -21.04 -21.98 -36.15
N VAL A 189 -21.47 -20.83 -35.66
CA VAL A 189 -20.72 -19.73 -35.08
C VAL A 189 -20.37 -20.05 -33.63
N VAL A 190 -19.07 -20.07 -33.25
CA VAL A 190 -18.46 -19.31 -32.11
C VAL A 190 -16.94 -19.61 -32.00
N PRO A 191 -16.13 -18.71 -31.40
CA PRO A 191 -14.71 -18.54 -31.70
C PRO A 191 -13.76 -19.10 -30.62
N GLY A 192 -12.55 -19.52 -31.04
CA GLY A 192 -11.43 -19.79 -30.12
C GLY A 192 -10.40 -20.78 -30.66
N SER A 193 -9.41 -20.28 -31.41
CA SER A 193 -8.28 -21.04 -31.95
C SER A 193 -7.20 -21.36 -30.86
N PRO A 194 -6.03 -21.94 -31.18
CA PRO A 194 -5.78 -23.39 -31.09
C PRO A 194 -4.50 -23.72 -30.29
N LEU A 195 -4.37 -24.94 -29.74
CA LEU A 195 -3.05 -25.45 -29.31
C LEU A 195 -2.80 -26.85 -29.89
N LYS A 196 -2.09 -26.86 -31.02
CA LYS A 196 -1.35 -28.02 -31.51
C LYS A 196 0.03 -27.98 -30.86
N MET A 197 0.25 -28.76 -29.81
CA MET A 197 1.61 -29.05 -29.35
C MET A 197 2.19 -30.15 -30.22
N GLN A 198 3.07 -29.76 -31.14
CA GLN A 198 3.99 -30.66 -31.81
C GLN A 198 5.33 -30.56 -31.08
N GLN A 199 5.66 -31.62 -30.36
CA GLN A 199 6.98 -31.83 -29.81
C GLN A 199 7.93 -32.12 -30.97
N SER A 200 8.93 -31.27 -31.19
CA SER A 200 10.02 -31.55 -32.12
C SER A 200 11.31 -31.02 -31.51
N ARG A 201 12.14 -31.98 -31.12
CA ARG A 201 13.56 -31.81 -30.81
C ARG A 201 14.28 -31.23 -32.03
N GLY A 202 15.21 -30.32 -31.79
CA GLY A 202 16.18 -29.86 -32.78
C GLY A 202 16.06 -28.37 -33.09
N GLY A 203 17.08 -27.60 -32.72
CA GLY A 203 17.16 -26.19 -33.05
C GLY A 203 17.18 -25.97 -34.55
N GLN A 204 16.09 -25.44 -35.10
CA GLN A 204 16.09 -24.74 -36.37
C GLN A 204 15.16 -23.52 -36.26
N ASN A 205 15.67 -22.37 -36.71
CA ASN A 205 14.95 -21.11 -36.83
C ASN A 205 13.85 -21.25 -37.88
N ILE A 206 12.65 -21.68 -37.47
CA ILE A 206 11.49 -21.70 -38.35
C ILE A 206 10.97 -20.25 -38.43
N PRO A 207 10.90 -19.63 -39.63
CA PRO A 207 10.35 -18.29 -39.77
C PRO A 207 8.88 -18.29 -39.35
N LEU A 208 8.52 -17.42 -38.40
CA LEU A 208 7.13 -17.22 -37.99
C LEU A 208 6.25 -16.90 -39.21
N THR A 209 5.09 -17.56 -39.29
CA THR A 209 4.08 -17.27 -40.32
C THR A 209 3.67 -15.79 -40.26
N PRO A 210 3.37 -15.14 -41.40
CA PRO A 210 3.11 -13.69 -41.44
C PRO A 210 2.09 -13.19 -40.38
N PRO A 211 0.97 -13.89 -40.10
CA PRO A 211 0.03 -13.47 -39.06
C PRO A 211 0.61 -13.58 -37.64
N ALA A 212 1.37 -14.64 -37.35
CA ALA A 212 2.01 -14.83 -36.05
C ALA A 212 3.09 -13.78 -35.79
N ARG A 213 3.81 -13.37 -36.84
CA ARG A 213 4.80 -12.28 -36.77
C ARG A 213 4.16 -10.94 -36.45
N ILE A 214 3.08 -10.58 -37.16
CA ILE A 214 2.38 -9.30 -36.95
C ILE A 214 1.78 -9.26 -35.54
N SER A 215 1.15 -10.36 -35.09
CA SER A 215 0.62 -10.47 -33.73
C SER A 215 1.72 -10.31 -32.67
N ALA A 216 2.87 -10.98 -32.85
CA ALA A 216 4.00 -10.86 -31.94
C ALA A 216 4.55 -9.41 -31.90
N MET A 217 4.66 -8.75 -33.05
CA MET A 217 5.13 -7.35 -33.12
C MET A 217 4.16 -6.37 -32.44
N ASN A 218 2.85 -6.58 -32.55
CA ASN A 218 1.86 -5.75 -31.87
C ASN A 218 1.94 -5.92 -30.35
N ILE A 219 2.06 -7.16 -29.87
CA ILE A 219 2.23 -7.45 -28.44
C ILE A 219 3.52 -6.81 -27.91
N VAL A 220 4.63 -6.94 -28.64
CA VAL A 220 5.91 -6.30 -28.28
C VAL A 220 5.78 -4.77 -28.28
N GLY A 221 5.10 -4.18 -29.26
CA GLY A 221 4.85 -2.74 -29.33
C GLY A 221 4.01 -2.22 -28.16
N ASP A 222 3.01 -2.98 -27.72
CA ASP A 222 2.17 -2.63 -26.58
C ASP A 222 2.91 -2.78 -25.24
N LEU A 223 3.76 -3.80 -25.12
CA LEU A 223 4.66 -3.96 -23.96
C LEU A 223 5.64 -2.78 -23.87
N LEU A 224 6.27 -2.38 -24.98
CA LEU A 224 7.19 -1.24 -25.00
C LEU A 224 6.49 0.08 -24.62
N ARG A 225 5.26 0.33 -25.10
CA ARG A 225 4.48 1.50 -24.68
C ARG A 225 4.12 1.48 -23.20
N LYS A 226 3.74 0.31 -22.66
CA LYS A 226 3.45 0.15 -21.22
C LYS A 226 4.70 0.37 -20.38
N VAL A 227 5.84 -0.18 -20.79
CA VAL A 227 7.14 0.04 -20.13
C VAL A 227 7.51 1.52 -20.15
N GLY A 228 7.41 2.21 -21.29
CA GLY A 228 7.69 3.65 -21.35
C GLY A 228 6.76 4.49 -20.46
N THR A 229 5.48 4.11 -20.35
CA THR A 229 4.53 4.76 -19.43
C THR A 229 4.90 4.52 -17.96
N LEU A 230 5.32 3.29 -17.63
CA LEU A 230 5.76 2.94 -16.28
C LEU A 230 7.05 3.65 -15.91
N GLU A 231 8.03 3.73 -16.82
CA GLU A 231 9.28 4.46 -16.62
C GLU A 231 9.03 5.95 -16.39
N SER A 232 8.12 6.57 -17.15
CA SER A 232 7.72 7.96 -16.94
C SER A 232 7.07 8.20 -15.57
N LYS A 233 6.17 7.31 -15.13
CA LYS A 233 5.56 7.36 -13.79
C LYS A 233 6.60 7.15 -12.68
N LEU A 234 7.54 6.24 -12.87
CA LEU A 234 8.58 5.93 -11.90
C LEU A 234 9.59 7.08 -11.78
N ALA A 235 9.92 7.74 -12.90
CA ALA A 235 10.70 8.98 -12.90
C ALA A 235 9.95 10.12 -12.17
N SER A 236 8.64 10.24 -12.37
CA SER A 236 7.80 11.22 -11.66
C SER A 236 7.77 10.97 -10.14
N CYS A 237 7.60 9.72 -9.70
CA CYS A 237 7.67 9.36 -8.27
C CYS A 237 9.06 9.59 -7.65
N ARG A 238 10.13 9.39 -8.42
CA ARG A 238 11.51 9.65 -7.97
C ARG A 238 11.79 11.15 -7.81
N ASN A 239 11.18 12.01 -8.62
CA ASN A 239 11.29 13.45 -8.48
C ASN A 239 10.41 13.98 -7.34
N ALA A 240 9.19 13.46 -7.19
CA ALA A 240 8.30 13.80 -6.09
C ALA A 240 8.87 13.41 -4.72
N SER A 241 9.58 12.28 -4.62
CA SER A 241 10.28 11.88 -3.39
C SER A 241 11.50 12.76 -3.07
N ARG A 242 12.18 13.34 -4.07
CA ARG A 242 13.25 14.32 -3.83
C ARG A 242 12.73 15.67 -3.35
N GLU A 243 11.58 16.13 -3.86
CA GLU A 243 10.95 17.38 -3.38
C GLU A 243 10.37 17.23 -1.95
N ASN A 244 9.88 16.04 -1.59
CA ASN A 244 9.33 15.76 -0.26
C ASN A 244 10.42 15.59 0.83
N LEU A 245 11.66 15.24 0.49
CA LEU A 245 12.77 15.16 1.45
C LEU A 245 13.43 16.52 1.76
N GLN A 246 13.11 17.58 1.01
CA GLN A 246 13.70 18.91 1.23
C GLN A 246 12.89 19.79 2.19
N SER A 247 11.71 19.32 2.66
CA SER A 247 10.73 20.15 3.39
C SER A 247 10.20 19.55 4.71
N GLY A 248 10.85 18.51 5.25
CA GLY A 248 10.44 17.88 6.52
C GLY A 248 11.57 17.77 7.53
N ASP A 249 11.50 18.57 8.60
CA ASP A 249 12.26 18.40 9.83
C ASP A 249 12.15 16.95 10.35
N THR A 250 13.29 16.36 10.73
CA THR A 250 13.34 15.02 11.32
C THR A 250 13.49 15.11 12.83
N PRO A 251 12.76 14.28 13.60
CA PRO A 251 13.33 13.69 14.80
C PRO A 251 13.30 12.15 14.77
N SER A 252 14.50 11.62 14.96
CA SER A 252 14.94 10.39 15.64
C SER A 252 14.18 9.07 15.49
N ARG A 253 14.95 8.07 15.03
CA ARG A 253 14.60 6.69 14.69
C ARG A 253 14.57 5.73 15.90
N ASP A 254 14.50 6.25 17.13
CA ASP A 254 14.71 5.46 18.35
C ASP A 254 13.45 5.17 19.19
N ALA A 255 12.27 5.68 18.81
CA ALA A 255 11.04 5.52 19.61
C ALA A 255 10.36 4.14 19.52
N TYR A 256 10.67 3.32 18.50
CA TYR A 256 9.91 2.09 18.22
C TYR A 256 10.44 0.81 18.89
N ARG A 257 11.52 0.88 19.66
CA ARG A 257 12.11 -0.31 20.31
C ARG A 257 11.60 -0.60 21.73
N TYR A 258 10.85 0.31 22.35
CA TYR A 258 10.41 0.15 23.74
C TYR A 258 8.97 -0.37 23.93
N CYS A 259 8.18 -0.55 22.87
CA CYS A 259 6.78 -0.96 23.02
C CYS A 259 6.55 -2.48 22.99
N PHE A 260 7.50 -3.27 22.48
CA PHE A 260 7.31 -4.73 22.36
C PHE A 260 7.62 -5.52 23.64
N LEU A 261 8.22 -4.88 24.66
CA LEU A 261 8.56 -5.53 25.93
C LEU A 261 7.50 -5.35 27.03
N CYS A 262 6.57 -4.41 26.90
CA CYS A 262 5.54 -4.17 27.92
C CYS A 262 4.29 -5.07 27.79
N LEU A 263 4.12 -5.83 26.70
CA LEU A 263 2.93 -6.69 26.51
C LEU A 263 3.08 -8.12 27.06
N VAL A 264 4.26 -8.53 27.53
CA VAL A 264 4.50 -9.91 28.00
C VAL A 264 4.47 -10.03 29.54
N GLU A 265 4.51 -8.94 30.31
CA GLU A 265 4.57 -8.99 31.78
C GLU A 265 3.22 -8.84 32.52
N VAL A 266 2.08 -8.77 31.82
CA VAL A 266 0.74 -8.67 32.48
C VAL A 266 -0.02 -10.00 32.46
N SER A 267 0.66 -11.12 32.26
CA SER A 267 0.04 -12.45 32.39
C SER A 267 1.02 -13.47 32.98
N CYS A 268 1.31 -13.31 34.28
CA CYS A 268 1.71 -14.36 35.22
C CYS A 268 1.49 -13.86 36.65
#